data_AF-A0A6A1TPB3-F1
#
_entry.id   AF-A0A6A1TPB3-F1
#
_cell.length_a   1.000
_cell.length_b   1.000
_cell.length_c   1.000
_cell.angle_alpha   90.00
_cell.angle_beta   90.00
_cell.angle_gamma   90.00
#
_symmetry.space_group_name_H-M   'P 1'
#
loop_
_entity.id
_entity.type
_entity.pdbx_description
1 polymer ?
#
loop_
_entity_poly.entity_id
_entity_poly.type
_entity_poly.pdbx_seq_one_letter_code
_entity_poly.pdbx_strand_id
1 'polypeptide(L)'
;MTLREKLALLEKRAAGKLAEIKDDTAADAARAIEKDHEKILAEIADVRKQIKDADDADASRQTEKPVDVAGEIRKALDAEQKRVSEIRKLAKDAGESEIGDEHIEGRKSVDEFRSALLGKLMAREATHIDNRSPARVGEEHSEKRAVAMREALHHRADPNFELTSAAREYRGFSLMDMAREALELRGVKTRGMSRDEIAGAALAQRSGYGSTSDFPILLGNVINTTLRAGYEAAGQTFRPLVREATVSDFKLVNRAQLGEGPAFDKVNESGEYKHGTVSEGKESYRIATYGKVIAITRQVIINDDMNAFGRIPQLMGGAAAQLESDLVWAQILSNPTMGDGVALFHATHKNLPTAAAFSVDALGVARATMAKQVGLDGKTVLNIRPQFLVVPVGLETKAEQELKSLFYADSSNKVATASMRALEIISEARLDNGISNAAVGAAISGSATAWYLAASPSQIDTVELAYLEGNRGVYIETRQGFDVDGLEVKARLDVGAKAMDHRGLLKNAGA
;
A
#
# COMPACT_ATOMS: atom_id res chain seq x y z
N MET A 1 -86.55 -14.04 27.02
CA MET A 1 -86.07 -14.37 25.68
C MET A 1 -84.63 -14.80 25.82
N THR A 2 -84.31 -16.05 25.52
CA THR A 2 -82.94 -16.55 25.61
C THR A 2 -82.05 -15.84 24.59
N LEU A 3 -80.73 -15.75 24.82
CA LEU A 3 -79.82 -15.08 23.86
C LEU A 3 -79.93 -15.71 22.46
N ARG A 4 -80.13 -17.03 22.38
CA ARG A 4 -80.35 -17.77 21.13
C ARG A 4 -81.69 -17.44 20.46
N GLU A 5 -82.77 -17.28 21.23
CA GLU A 5 -84.05 -16.80 20.69
C GLU A 5 -83.93 -15.36 20.16
N LYS A 6 -83.23 -14.48 20.89
CA LYS A 6 -83.02 -13.08 20.49
C LYS A 6 -82.23 -13.00 19.18
N LEU A 7 -81.21 -13.84 19.02
CA LEU A 7 -80.47 -13.99 17.78
C LEU A 7 -81.36 -14.42 16.61
N ALA A 8 -82.18 -15.45 16.79
CA ALA A 8 -83.08 -15.93 15.73
C ALA A 8 -84.10 -14.85 15.30
N LEU A 9 -84.58 -14.02 16.24
CA LEU A 9 -85.50 -12.93 15.94
C LEU A 9 -84.81 -11.77 15.20
N LEU A 10 -83.56 -11.44 15.57
CA LEU A 10 -82.77 -10.42 14.88
C LEU A 10 -82.41 -10.86 13.46
N GLU A 11 -82.03 -12.13 13.24
CA GLU A 11 -81.76 -12.68 11.91
C GLU A 11 -83.01 -12.63 11.02
N LYS A 12 -84.19 -12.98 11.57
CA LYS A 12 -85.46 -12.84 10.85
C LYS A 12 -85.78 -11.38 10.51
N ARG A 13 -85.48 -10.44 11.42
CA ARG A 13 -85.68 -9.00 11.19
C ARG A 13 -84.72 -8.45 10.14
N ALA A 14 -83.46 -8.89 10.14
CA ALA A 14 -82.47 -8.54 9.13
C ALA A 14 -82.92 -9.00 7.74
N ALA A 15 -83.35 -10.27 7.61
CA ALA A 15 -83.88 -10.81 6.37
C ALA A 15 -85.14 -10.07 5.89
N GLY A 16 -86.04 -9.73 6.81
CA GLY A 16 -87.23 -8.93 6.50
C GLY A 16 -86.91 -7.52 5.99
N LYS A 17 -85.87 -6.88 6.53
CA LYS A 17 -85.45 -5.54 6.09
C LYS A 17 -84.88 -5.51 4.68
N LEU A 18 -84.07 -6.51 4.30
CA LEU A 18 -83.61 -6.64 2.90
C LEU A 18 -84.77 -6.90 1.92
N ALA A 19 -85.81 -7.62 2.36
CA ALA A 19 -87.00 -7.90 1.54
C ALA A 19 -87.93 -6.68 1.34
N GLU A 20 -87.71 -5.56 2.04
CA GLU A 20 -88.42 -4.29 1.78
C GLU A 20 -87.93 -3.60 0.49
N ILE A 21 -86.75 -3.98 -0.02
CA ILE A 21 -86.23 -3.50 -1.30
C ILE A 21 -86.84 -4.33 -2.44
N LYS A 22 -87.66 -3.70 -3.28
CA LYS A 22 -88.27 -4.28 -4.50
C LYS A 22 -87.76 -3.57 -5.75
N ASP A 23 -87.91 -4.16 -6.93
CA ASP A 23 -87.34 -3.65 -8.20
C ASP A 23 -87.73 -2.19 -8.55
N ASP A 24 -88.86 -1.69 -8.02
CA ASP A 24 -89.34 -0.32 -8.25
C ASP A 24 -88.98 0.68 -7.13
N THR A 25 -88.06 0.32 -6.21
CA THR A 25 -87.69 1.16 -5.07
C THR A 25 -86.71 2.25 -5.49
N ALA A 26 -87.06 3.52 -5.25
CA ALA A 26 -86.18 4.65 -5.57
C ALA A 26 -84.81 4.52 -4.86
N ALA A 27 -83.72 4.82 -5.59
CA ALA A 27 -82.35 4.52 -5.17
C ALA A 27 -81.96 5.10 -3.80
N ASP A 28 -82.48 6.28 -3.43
CA ASP A 28 -82.20 6.89 -2.13
C ASP A 28 -82.91 6.18 -0.97
N ALA A 29 -84.09 5.61 -1.21
CA ALA A 29 -84.82 4.81 -0.21
C ALA A 29 -84.18 3.43 -0.01
N ALA A 30 -83.67 2.80 -1.08
CA ALA A 30 -82.93 1.54 -0.97
C ALA A 30 -81.67 1.67 -0.09
N ARG A 31 -80.90 2.74 -0.26
CA ARG A 31 -79.70 3.01 0.56
C ARG A 31 -80.02 3.23 2.05
N ALA A 32 -81.16 3.85 2.38
CA ALA A 32 -81.58 4.01 3.76
C ALA A 32 -81.92 2.67 4.42
N ILE A 33 -82.60 1.78 3.68
CA ILE A 33 -82.96 0.43 4.14
C ILE A 33 -81.70 -0.45 4.32
N GLU A 34 -80.74 -0.38 3.40
CA GLU A 34 -79.44 -1.07 3.53
C GLU A 34 -78.68 -0.61 4.78
N LYS A 35 -78.65 0.69 5.07
CA LYS A 35 -77.99 1.23 6.27
C LYS A 35 -78.63 0.75 7.57
N ASP A 36 -79.96 0.60 7.59
CA ASP A 36 -80.65 0.05 8.76
C ASP A 36 -80.48 -1.48 8.85
N HIS A 37 -80.36 -2.18 7.73
CA HIS A 37 -79.97 -3.59 7.71
C HIS A 37 -78.56 -3.81 8.29
N GLU A 38 -77.59 -2.97 7.94
CA GLU A 38 -76.24 -3.02 8.51
C GLU A 38 -76.22 -2.86 10.04
N LYS A 39 -77.05 -1.97 10.60
CA LYS A 39 -77.16 -1.83 12.06
C LYS A 39 -77.68 -3.10 12.73
N ILE A 40 -78.65 -3.79 12.11
CA ILE A 40 -79.18 -5.04 12.65
C ILE A 40 -78.12 -6.15 12.60
N LEU A 41 -77.29 -6.19 11.54
CA LEU A 41 -76.17 -7.12 11.46
C LEU A 41 -75.13 -6.88 12.56
N ALA A 42 -74.86 -5.61 12.89
CA ALA A 42 -73.98 -5.27 14.02
C ALA A 42 -74.55 -5.77 15.36
N GLU A 43 -75.86 -5.62 15.61
CA GLU A 43 -76.51 -6.17 16.81
C GLU A 43 -76.45 -7.71 16.85
N ILE A 44 -76.58 -8.39 15.71
CA ILE A 44 -76.45 -9.86 15.64
C ILE A 44 -75.04 -10.29 16.04
N ALA A 45 -74.01 -9.57 15.59
CA ALA A 45 -72.62 -9.88 15.94
C ALA A 45 -72.36 -9.79 17.46
N ASP A 46 -72.90 -8.77 18.11
CA ASP A 46 -72.79 -8.61 19.56
C ASP A 46 -73.52 -9.71 20.34
N VAL A 47 -74.73 -10.09 19.92
CA VAL A 47 -75.47 -11.18 20.56
C VAL A 47 -74.77 -12.53 20.37
N ARG A 48 -74.17 -12.78 19.20
CA ARG A 48 -73.34 -13.98 18.96
C ARG A 48 -72.15 -14.05 19.91
N LYS A 49 -71.48 -12.91 20.13
CA LYS A 49 -70.36 -12.83 21.07
C LYS A 49 -70.82 -13.13 22.50
N GLN A 50 -71.95 -12.58 22.94
CA GLN A 50 -72.52 -12.87 24.25
C GLN A 50 -72.92 -14.35 24.44
N ILE A 51 -73.41 -15.01 23.39
CA ILE A 51 -73.69 -16.47 23.45
C ILE A 51 -72.40 -17.26 23.62
N LYS A 52 -71.34 -16.90 22.87
CA LYS A 52 -70.05 -17.58 23.00
C LYS A 52 -69.47 -17.41 24.41
N ASP A 53 -69.50 -16.19 24.96
CA ASP A 53 -69.01 -15.92 26.31
C ASP A 53 -69.84 -16.67 27.38
N ALA A 54 -71.14 -16.85 27.16
CA ALA A 54 -72.00 -17.64 28.05
C ALA A 54 -71.75 -19.16 27.93
N ASP A 55 -71.54 -19.68 26.71
CA ASP A 55 -71.23 -21.09 26.48
C ASP A 55 -69.83 -21.46 27.06
N ASP A 56 -68.85 -20.55 26.97
CA ASP A 56 -67.52 -20.70 27.59
C ASP A 56 -67.59 -20.63 29.14
N ALA A 57 -68.53 -19.85 29.70
CA ALA A 57 -68.77 -19.78 31.14
C ALA A 57 -69.53 -21.00 31.71
N ASP A 58 -70.37 -21.65 30.89
CA ASP A 58 -71.09 -22.88 31.29
C ASP A 58 -70.19 -24.12 31.15
N ALA A 59 -69.29 -24.13 30.15
CA ALA A 59 -68.25 -25.16 30.00
C ALA A 59 -67.26 -25.19 31.18
N SER A 60 -67.02 -24.04 31.83
CA SER A 60 -66.14 -23.93 33.00
C SER A 60 -66.83 -24.22 34.34
N ARG A 61 -68.16 -24.41 34.38
CA ARG A 61 -68.92 -24.80 35.59
C ARG A 61 -69.28 -26.29 35.68
N GLN A 62 -69.09 -27.07 34.62
CA GLN A 62 -69.43 -28.51 34.58
C GLN A 62 -68.26 -29.47 34.87
N THR A 63 -67.13 -28.99 35.37
CA THR A 63 -65.95 -29.81 35.75
C THR A 63 -65.70 -29.94 37.25
N GLU A 64 -66.73 -29.81 38.10
CA GLU A 64 -66.62 -30.19 39.52
C GLU A 64 -67.22 -31.59 39.74
N LYS A 65 -66.35 -32.61 39.64
CA LYS A 65 -66.61 -33.97 40.15
C LYS A 65 -65.85 -34.16 41.49
N PRO A 66 -66.38 -34.95 42.44
CA PRO A 66 -65.84 -35.08 43.78
C PRO A 66 -64.42 -35.68 43.78
N VAL A 67 -63.52 -35.08 44.55
CA VAL A 67 -62.10 -35.43 44.64
C VAL A 67 -61.93 -36.82 45.29
N ASP A 68 -61.41 -37.78 44.52
CA ASP A 68 -60.87 -39.04 45.06
C ASP A 68 -59.54 -38.74 45.77
N VAL A 69 -59.62 -38.45 47.06
CA VAL A 69 -58.48 -38.07 47.91
C VAL A 69 -57.37 -39.13 47.85
N ALA A 70 -57.70 -40.42 47.70
CA ALA A 70 -56.72 -41.49 47.60
C ALA A 70 -56.00 -41.52 46.24
N GLY A 71 -56.71 -41.21 45.16
CA GLY A 71 -56.15 -41.08 43.81
C GLY A 71 -55.24 -39.85 43.65
N GLU A 72 -55.62 -38.72 44.23
CA GLU A 72 -54.80 -37.49 44.24
C GLU A 72 -53.52 -37.67 45.07
N ILE A 73 -53.58 -38.33 46.23
CA ILE A 73 -52.39 -38.63 47.05
C ILE A 73 -51.40 -39.52 46.29
N ARG A 74 -51.88 -40.55 45.55
CA ARG A 74 -51.01 -41.39 44.72
C ARG A 74 -50.36 -40.62 43.58
N LYS A 75 -51.12 -39.78 42.88
CA LYS A 75 -50.56 -38.91 41.83
C LYS A 75 -49.52 -37.93 42.38
N ALA A 76 -49.77 -37.35 43.56
CA ALA A 76 -48.82 -36.45 44.21
C ALA A 76 -47.54 -37.18 44.65
N LEU A 77 -47.65 -38.40 45.17
CA LEU A 77 -46.49 -39.24 45.51
C LEU A 77 -45.70 -39.66 44.26
N ASP A 78 -46.37 -40.06 43.19
CA ASP A 78 -45.71 -40.43 41.93
C ASP A 78 -45.01 -39.24 41.27
N ALA A 79 -45.62 -38.04 41.34
CA ALA A 79 -45.01 -36.80 40.87
C ALA A 79 -43.77 -36.43 41.70
N GLU A 80 -43.83 -36.61 43.02
CA GLU A 80 -42.71 -36.35 43.92
C GLU A 80 -41.57 -37.36 43.70
N GLN A 81 -41.88 -38.64 43.52
CA GLN A 81 -40.88 -39.66 43.18
C GLN A 81 -40.20 -39.36 41.84
N LYS A 82 -40.96 -38.92 40.84
CA LYS A 82 -40.39 -38.48 39.55
C LYS A 82 -39.46 -37.28 39.74
N ARG A 83 -39.88 -36.23 40.46
CA ARG A 83 -39.04 -35.06 40.79
C ARG A 83 -37.72 -35.47 41.41
N VAL A 84 -37.77 -36.28 42.47
CA VAL A 84 -36.57 -36.72 43.20
C VAL A 84 -35.67 -37.57 42.30
N SER A 85 -36.24 -38.47 41.49
CA SER A 85 -35.46 -39.32 40.59
C SER A 85 -34.74 -38.52 39.49
N GLU A 86 -35.39 -37.49 38.93
CA GLU A 86 -34.80 -36.62 37.91
C GLU A 86 -33.69 -35.76 38.49
N ILE A 87 -33.91 -35.14 39.66
CA ILE A 87 -32.88 -34.32 40.32
C ILE A 87 -31.66 -35.18 40.66
N ARG A 88 -31.84 -36.38 41.25
CA ARG A 88 -30.72 -37.28 41.57
C ARG A 88 -29.94 -37.71 40.32
N LYS A 89 -30.65 -38.01 39.23
CA LYS A 89 -29.99 -38.44 37.99
C LYS A 89 -29.16 -37.30 37.40
N LEU A 90 -29.73 -36.10 37.29
CA LEU A 90 -29.05 -34.92 36.76
C LEU A 90 -27.87 -34.48 37.64
N ALA A 91 -28.02 -34.53 38.97
CA ALA A 91 -26.95 -34.24 39.91
C ALA A 91 -25.77 -35.21 39.76
N LYS A 92 -26.07 -36.51 39.63
CA LYS A 92 -25.06 -37.56 39.44
C LYS A 92 -24.32 -37.41 38.10
N ASP A 93 -25.04 -37.15 37.02
CA ASP A 93 -24.46 -37.00 35.67
C ASP A 93 -23.52 -35.78 35.60
N ALA A 94 -23.83 -34.71 36.34
CA ALA A 94 -23.00 -33.51 36.42
C ALA A 94 -21.84 -33.60 37.45
N GLY A 95 -21.84 -34.63 38.30
CA GLY A 95 -20.84 -34.80 39.36
C GLY A 95 -21.07 -33.91 40.59
N GLU A 96 -22.28 -33.37 40.77
CA GLU A 96 -22.64 -32.40 41.82
C GLU A 96 -23.76 -32.97 42.70
N SER A 97 -23.51 -34.11 43.34
CA SER A 97 -24.50 -34.85 44.15
C SER A 97 -25.03 -34.03 45.33
N GLU A 98 -24.18 -33.22 45.98
CA GLU A 98 -24.55 -32.42 47.16
C GLU A 98 -25.64 -31.39 46.87
N ILE A 99 -25.57 -30.70 45.72
CA ILE A 99 -26.60 -29.73 45.32
C ILE A 99 -27.92 -30.45 45.01
N GLY A 100 -27.83 -31.65 44.42
CA GLY A 100 -28.99 -32.49 44.17
C GLY A 100 -29.75 -32.81 45.45
N ASP A 101 -29.03 -33.24 46.48
CA ASP A 101 -29.61 -33.58 47.78
C ASP A 101 -30.22 -32.35 48.48
N GLU A 102 -29.54 -31.20 48.46
CA GLU A 102 -30.09 -29.94 49.00
C GLU A 102 -31.40 -29.50 48.31
N HIS A 103 -31.51 -29.67 47.00
CA HIS A 103 -32.71 -29.27 46.24
C HIS A 103 -33.87 -30.27 46.41
N ILE A 104 -33.55 -31.54 46.69
CA ILE A 104 -34.53 -32.55 47.07
C ILE A 104 -35.12 -32.23 48.45
N GLU A 105 -34.25 -31.98 49.44
CA GLU A 105 -34.65 -31.62 50.82
C GLU A 105 -35.43 -30.30 50.87
N GLY A 106 -34.98 -29.30 50.11
CA GLY A 106 -35.65 -28.00 50.01
C GLY A 106 -36.95 -27.98 49.21
N ARG A 107 -37.43 -29.14 48.72
CA ARG A 107 -38.65 -29.28 47.89
C ARG A 107 -38.70 -28.34 46.67
N LYS A 108 -37.54 -28.01 46.11
CA LYS A 108 -37.42 -27.13 44.93
C LYS A 108 -37.86 -27.87 43.65
N SER A 109 -38.34 -27.12 42.68
CA SER A 109 -38.73 -27.69 41.38
C SER A 109 -37.53 -28.20 40.58
N VAL A 110 -37.77 -29.08 39.60
CA VAL A 110 -36.71 -29.58 38.70
C VAL A 110 -36.08 -28.44 37.90
N ASP A 111 -36.85 -27.43 37.51
CA ASP A 111 -36.36 -26.30 36.70
C ASP A 111 -35.49 -25.33 37.53
N GLU A 112 -35.81 -25.14 38.81
CA GLU A 112 -34.94 -24.40 39.73
C GLU A 112 -33.61 -25.14 39.93
N PHE A 113 -33.64 -26.47 40.07
CA PHE A 113 -32.43 -27.27 40.16
C PHE A 113 -31.60 -27.20 38.87
N ARG A 114 -32.21 -27.30 37.68
CA ARG A 114 -31.51 -27.17 36.39
C ARG A 114 -30.83 -25.80 36.27
N SER A 115 -31.50 -24.73 36.68
CA SER A 115 -30.96 -23.37 36.63
C SER A 115 -29.77 -23.21 37.59
N ALA A 116 -29.88 -23.74 38.81
CA ALA A 116 -28.78 -23.74 39.78
C ALA A 116 -27.59 -24.59 39.32
N LEU A 117 -27.85 -25.77 38.75
CA LEU A 117 -26.84 -26.68 38.21
C LEU A 117 -26.09 -26.03 37.03
N LEU A 118 -26.82 -25.39 36.11
CA LEU A 118 -26.23 -24.68 34.98
C LEU A 118 -25.32 -23.53 35.45
N GLY A 119 -25.76 -22.75 36.46
CA GLY A 119 -24.93 -21.71 37.06
C GLY A 119 -23.60 -22.23 37.62
N LYS A 120 -23.63 -23.38 38.31
CA LYS A 120 -22.41 -24.03 38.83
C LYS A 120 -21.52 -24.59 37.73
N LEU A 121 -22.09 -25.21 36.70
CA LEU A 121 -21.32 -25.72 35.56
C LEU A 121 -20.65 -24.58 34.79
N MET A 122 -21.33 -23.46 34.57
CA MET A 122 -20.74 -22.27 33.96
C MET A 122 -19.61 -21.67 34.82
N ALA A 123 -19.76 -21.66 36.15
CA ALA A 123 -18.68 -21.22 37.05
C ALA A 123 -17.46 -22.15 37.00
N ARG A 124 -17.68 -23.46 36.86
CA ARG A 124 -16.60 -24.45 36.65
C ARG A 124 -15.90 -24.23 35.31
N GLU A 125 -16.65 -23.94 34.25
CA GLU A 125 -16.10 -23.72 32.91
C GLU A 125 -15.32 -22.40 32.82
N ALA A 126 -15.77 -21.35 33.51
CA ALA A 126 -15.07 -20.06 33.58
C ALA A 126 -13.68 -20.16 34.25
N THR A 127 -13.41 -21.20 35.03
CA THR A 127 -12.10 -21.40 35.69
C THR A 127 -11.16 -22.33 34.91
N HIS A 128 -11.64 -22.99 33.85
CA HIS A 128 -10.88 -23.95 33.07
C HIS A 128 -10.55 -23.39 31.67
N ILE A 129 -9.67 -22.39 31.61
CA ILE A 129 -8.96 -22.06 30.36
C ILE A 129 -7.92 -23.16 30.14
N ASP A 130 -8.29 -24.18 29.37
CA ASP A 130 -7.37 -25.24 28.97
C ASP A 130 -6.40 -24.70 27.92
N ASN A 131 -5.16 -24.39 28.33
CA ASN A 131 -4.07 -23.89 27.47
C ASN A 131 -3.52 -24.95 26.48
N ARG A 132 -4.26 -26.03 26.21
CA ARG A 132 -3.85 -27.16 25.35
C ARG A 132 -4.61 -27.28 24.04
N SER A 133 -5.30 -26.23 23.59
CA SER A 133 -5.65 -26.18 22.17
C SER A 133 -4.36 -26.07 21.36
N PRO A 134 -4.08 -26.97 20.39
CA PRO A 134 -3.07 -26.67 19.40
C PRO A 134 -3.58 -25.42 18.67
N ALA A 135 -2.84 -24.32 18.80
CA ALA A 135 -3.11 -23.12 18.03
C ALA A 135 -3.32 -23.56 16.58
N ARG A 136 -4.53 -23.38 16.05
CA ARG A 136 -4.71 -23.38 14.60
C ARG A 136 -3.87 -22.21 14.11
N VAL A 137 -2.66 -22.52 13.66
CA VAL A 137 -1.76 -21.56 13.00
C VAL A 137 -2.49 -21.17 11.72
N GLY A 138 -3.28 -20.09 11.78
CA GLY A 138 -3.79 -19.45 10.58
C GLY A 138 -2.64 -18.79 9.81
N GLU A 139 -2.87 -18.48 8.54
CA GLU A 139 -1.91 -17.77 7.66
C GLU A 139 -1.39 -16.47 8.30
N GLU A 140 -2.22 -15.79 9.11
CA GLU A 140 -1.85 -14.58 9.84
C GLU A 140 -0.73 -14.79 10.87
N HIS A 141 -0.61 -15.99 11.45
CA HIS A 141 0.46 -16.32 12.41
C HIS A 141 1.79 -16.63 11.73
N SER A 142 1.77 -17.27 10.54
CA SER A 142 2.98 -17.49 9.74
C SER A 142 3.53 -16.18 9.19
N GLU A 143 2.67 -15.27 8.72
CA GLU A 143 3.09 -13.96 8.23
C GLU A 143 3.73 -13.11 9.34
N LYS A 144 3.10 -13.02 10.52
CA LYS A 144 3.66 -12.29 11.67
C LYS A 144 5.02 -12.84 12.10
N ARG A 145 5.20 -14.17 12.03
CA ARG A 145 6.48 -14.81 12.35
C ARG A 145 7.54 -14.53 11.30
N ALA A 146 7.19 -14.60 10.02
CA ALA A 146 8.09 -14.24 8.93
C ALA A 146 8.53 -12.76 9.05
N VAL A 147 7.61 -11.87 9.42
CA VAL A 147 7.94 -10.46 9.72
C VAL A 147 8.94 -10.35 10.89
N ALA A 148 8.72 -11.09 11.98
CA ALA A 148 9.61 -11.10 13.14
C ALA A 148 11.01 -11.67 12.84
N MET A 149 11.09 -12.77 12.08
CA MET A 149 12.37 -13.34 11.61
C MET A 149 13.11 -12.39 10.67
N ARG A 150 12.38 -11.68 9.80
CA ARG A 150 12.95 -10.71 8.85
C ARG A 150 13.56 -9.54 9.60
N GLU A 151 12.87 -9.02 10.62
CA GLU A 151 13.40 -7.95 11.48
C GLU A 151 14.62 -8.42 12.27
N ALA A 152 14.63 -9.67 12.76
CA ALA A 152 15.79 -10.27 13.40
C ALA A 152 16.99 -10.36 12.45
N LEU A 153 16.79 -10.80 11.21
CA LEU A 153 17.83 -10.83 10.17
C LEU A 153 18.32 -9.42 9.82
N HIS A 154 17.39 -8.46 9.69
CA HIS A 154 17.75 -7.08 9.39
C HIS A 154 18.61 -6.47 10.51
N HIS A 155 18.25 -6.71 11.77
CA HIS A 155 19.05 -6.27 12.92
C HIS A 155 20.43 -6.93 12.99
N ARG A 156 20.54 -8.18 12.52
CA ARG A 156 21.85 -8.85 12.41
C ARG A 156 22.70 -8.26 11.29
N ALA A 157 22.08 -7.82 10.20
CA ALA A 157 22.76 -7.14 9.09
C ALA A 157 23.13 -5.68 9.43
N ASP A 158 22.26 -4.97 10.15
CA ASP A 158 22.45 -3.62 10.66
C ASP A 158 22.07 -3.53 12.14
N PRO A 159 23.06 -3.49 13.06
CA PRO A 159 22.82 -3.40 14.50
C PRO A 159 22.05 -2.17 14.96
N ASN A 160 21.95 -1.12 14.12
CA ASN A 160 21.21 0.10 14.46
C ASN A 160 19.69 -0.05 14.31
N PHE A 161 19.23 -1.10 13.62
CA PHE A 161 17.80 -1.35 13.42
C PHE A 161 17.11 -1.78 14.72
N GLU A 162 16.07 -1.08 15.17
CA GLU A 162 15.40 -1.45 16.43
C GLU A 162 14.53 -2.71 16.28
N LEU A 163 14.64 -3.63 17.24
CA LEU A 163 13.86 -4.87 17.26
C LEU A 163 12.52 -4.71 18.00
N THR A 164 11.45 -5.13 17.34
CA THR A 164 10.15 -5.36 17.98
C THR A 164 10.24 -6.49 19.02
N SER A 165 9.30 -6.54 19.96
CA SER A 165 9.26 -7.60 20.99
C SER A 165 9.20 -9.01 20.39
N ALA A 166 8.43 -9.20 19.31
CA ALA A 166 8.33 -10.46 18.59
C ALA A 166 9.63 -10.85 17.87
N ALA A 167 10.35 -9.88 17.28
CA ALA A 167 11.61 -10.13 16.58
C ALA A 167 12.76 -10.53 17.53
N ARG A 168 12.71 -10.12 18.81
CA ARG A 168 13.74 -10.46 19.80
C ARG A 168 13.89 -11.96 20.03
N GLU A 169 12.80 -12.72 19.89
CA GLU A 169 12.80 -14.18 20.02
C GLU A 169 13.70 -14.85 18.97
N TYR A 170 13.78 -14.26 17.77
CA TYR A 170 14.53 -14.79 16.63
C TYR A 170 15.92 -14.17 16.48
N ARG A 171 16.31 -13.22 17.35
CA ARG A 171 17.60 -12.50 17.29
C ARG A 171 18.81 -13.44 17.32
N GLY A 172 18.73 -14.53 18.07
CA GLY A 172 19.81 -15.50 18.24
C GLY A 172 19.84 -16.63 17.20
N PHE A 173 18.86 -16.68 16.28
CA PHE A 173 18.75 -17.77 15.32
C PHE A 173 19.75 -17.58 14.19
N SER A 174 20.48 -18.63 13.82
CA SER A 174 21.21 -18.69 12.55
C SER A 174 20.25 -18.80 11.36
N LEU A 175 20.72 -18.55 10.13
CA LEU A 175 19.93 -18.85 8.92
C LEU A 175 19.45 -20.31 8.89
N MET A 176 20.27 -21.22 9.42
CA MET A 176 19.94 -22.64 9.52
C MET A 176 18.84 -22.92 10.56
N ASP A 177 18.81 -22.16 11.65
CA ASP A 177 17.75 -22.30 12.67
C ASP A 177 16.42 -21.72 12.17
N MET A 178 16.47 -20.60 11.44
CA MET A 178 15.30 -20.05 10.75
C MET A 178 14.80 -20.97 9.63
N ALA A 179 15.71 -21.61 8.87
CA ALA A 179 15.37 -22.61 7.88
C ALA A 179 14.71 -23.85 8.51
N ARG A 180 15.20 -24.28 9.69
CA ARG A 180 14.61 -25.38 10.45
C ARG A 180 13.21 -25.03 10.93
N GLU A 181 13.03 -23.85 11.50
CA GLU A 181 11.73 -23.35 11.95
C GLU A 181 10.72 -23.27 10.79
N ALA A 182 11.14 -22.76 9.63
CA ALA A 182 10.32 -22.72 8.42
C ALA A 182 9.98 -24.11 7.85
N LEU A 183 10.81 -25.12 8.08
CA LEU A 183 10.53 -26.52 7.70
C LEU A 183 9.56 -27.19 8.68
N GLU A 184 9.76 -27.00 9.98
CA GLU A 184 8.90 -27.57 11.03
C GLU A 184 7.48 -27.01 10.93
N LEU A 185 7.32 -25.73 10.59
CA LEU A 185 6.02 -25.12 10.30
C LEU A 185 5.28 -25.78 9.13
N ARG A 186 6.02 -26.26 8.12
CA ARG A 186 5.46 -27.03 7.00
C ARG A 186 5.18 -28.49 7.35
N GLY A 187 5.33 -28.87 8.62
CA GLY A 187 5.14 -30.25 9.09
C GLY A 187 6.30 -31.18 8.71
N VAL A 188 7.43 -30.65 8.23
CA VAL A 188 8.62 -31.45 7.92
C VAL A 188 9.39 -31.72 9.19
N LYS A 189 9.63 -33.00 9.50
CA LYS A 189 10.46 -33.41 10.64
C LYS A 189 11.92 -33.14 10.32
N THR A 190 12.48 -32.09 10.90
CA THR A 190 13.89 -31.69 10.75
C THR A 190 14.84 -32.49 11.64
N ARG A 191 14.31 -33.17 12.67
CA ARG A 191 15.10 -34.00 13.59
C ARG A 191 15.74 -35.16 12.83
N GLY A 192 17.07 -35.22 12.87
CA GLY A 192 17.88 -36.22 12.17
C GLY A 192 18.35 -35.79 10.78
N MET A 193 17.90 -34.64 10.26
CA MET A 193 18.42 -34.10 9.01
C MET A 193 19.79 -33.46 9.22
N SER A 194 20.69 -33.70 8.28
CA SER A 194 21.95 -32.98 8.18
C SER A 194 21.72 -31.50 7.84
N ARG A 195 22.73 -30.65 8.11
CA ARG A 195 22.69 -29.22 7.72
C ARG A 195 22.43 -29.06 6.23
N ASP A 196 23.01 -29.97 5.45
CA ASP A 196 22.86 -30.03 4.00
C ASP A 196 21.37 -30.26 3.65
N GLU A 197 20.79 -31.35 4.14
CA GLU A 197 19.38 -31.70 3.89
C GLU A 197 18.40 -30.60 4.34
N ILE A 198 18.67 -29.94 5.48
CA ILE A 198 17.86 -28.81 5.97
C ILE A 198 17.92 -27.65 4.97
N ALA A 199 19.11 -27.22 4.54
CA ALA A 199 19.26 -26.11 3.61
C ALA A 199 18.61 -26.43 2.25
N GLY A 200 18.79 -27.66 1.75
CA GLY A 200 18.18 -28.12 0.50
C GLY A 200 16.65 -28.13 0.58
N ALA A 201 16.08 -28.68 1.64
CA ALA A 201 14.63 -28.74 1.83
C ALA A 201 13.99 -27.37 2.14
N ALA A 202 14.73 -26.46 2.79
CA ALA A 202 14.27 -25.11 3.07
C ALA A 202 14.21 -24.24 1.80
N LEU A 203 15.19 -24.40 0.91
CA LEU A 203 15.27 -23.69 -0.38
C LEU A 203 14.38 -24.32 -1.46
N ALA A 204 14.16 -25.64 -1.39
CA ALA A 204 13.29 -26.34 -2.33
C ALA A 204 11.86 -25.82 -2.23
N GLN A 205 11.48 -25.02 -3.23
CA GLN A 205 10.09 -24.69 -3.47
C GLN A 205 9.45 -25.96 -4.02
N ARG A 206 8.73 -26.73 -3.17
CA ARG A 206 7.96 -27.88 -3.67
C ARG A 206 7.07 -27.36 -4.79
N SER A 207 7.28 -27.88 -6.00
CA SER A 207 6.62 -27.55 -7.26
C SER A 207 5.12 -27.91 -7.31
N GLY A 208 4.46 -28.04 -6.15
CA GLY A 208 3.01 -28.18 -6.07
C GLY A 208 2.37 -26.81 -6.00
N TYR A 209 1.42 -26.55 -6.90
CA TYR A 209 0.48 -25.44 -6.83
C TYR A 209 -0.12 -25.37 -5.41
N GLY A 210 0.34 -24.43 -4.57
CA GLY A 210 -0.34 -24.16 -3.30
C GLY A 210 0.47 -23.63 -2.11
N SER A 211 1.81 -23.60 -2.12
CA SER A 211 2.55 -22.97 -1.00
C SER A 211 3.92 -22.49 -1.42
N THR A 212 4.08 -21.17 -1.56
CA THR A 212 5.39 -20.53 -1.70
C THR A 212 6.16 -20.74 -0.41
N SER A 213 7.45 -21.09 -0.49
CA SER A 213 8.23 -21.35 0.72
C SER A 213 8.54 -20.04 1.46
N ASP A 214 8.14 -19.95 2.72
CA ASP A 214 8.32 -18.74 3.55
C ASP A 214 9.80 -18.34 3.70
N PHE A 215 10.71 -19.30 3.69
CA PHE A 215 12.14 -19.04 3.85
C PHE A 215 12.77 -18.28 2.66
N PRO A 216 12.61 -18.71 1.39
CA PRO A 216 12.98 -17.88 0.23
C PRO A 216 12.33 -16.49 0.18
N ILE A 217 11.06 -16.38 0.59
CA ILE A 217 10.35 -15.08 0.65
C ILE A 217 10.98 -14.18 1.71
N LEU A 218 11.24 -14.72 2.90
CA LEU A 218 11.92 -14.03 4.00
C LEU A 218 13.26 -13.46 3.53
N LEU A 219 14.08 -14.30 2.90
CA LEU A 219 15.39 -13.90 2.39
C LEU A 219 15.26 -12.81 1.32
N GLY A 220 14.34 -12.97 0.36
CA GLY A 220 14.08 -11.97 -0.67
C GLY A 220 13.66 -10.61 -0.10
N ASN A 221 12.86 -10.59 0.96
CA ASN A 221 12.42 -9.36 1.61
C ASN A 221 13.57 -8.64 2.34
N VAL A 222 14.45 -9.37 3.05
CA VAL A 222 15.63 -8.76 3.70
C VAL A 222 16.55 -8.15 2.64
N ILE A 223 16.78 -8.89 1.54
CA ILE A 223 17.59 -8.44 0.40
C ILE A 223 17.01 -7.17 -0.23
N ASN A 224 15.68 -7.07 -0.35
CA ASN A 224 15.03 -5.87 -0.86
C ASN A 224 15.26 -4.66 0.05
N THR A 225 15.09 -4.82 1.36
CA THR A 225 15.34 -3.74 2.31
C THR A 225 16.80 -3.29 2.29
N THR A 226 17.76 -4.22 2.32
CA THR A 226 19.20 -3.88 2.30
C THR A 226 19.65 -3.29 0.97
N LEU A 227 19.10 -3.76 -0.15
CA LEU A 227 19.33 -3.16 -1.46
C LEU A 227 18.79 -1.74 -1.52
N ARG A 228 17.57 -1.50 -1.04
CA ARG A 228 16.96 -0.17 -1.01
C ARG A 228 17.79 0.79 -0.15
N ALA A 229 18.21 0.35 1.03
CA ALA A 229 19.08 1.15 1.89
C ALA A 229 20.40 1.50 1.19
N GLY A 230 21.01 0.55 0.46
CA GLY A 230 22.21 0.81 -0.34
C GLY A 230 21.98 1.78 -1.50
N TYR A 231 20.81 1.73 -2.14
CA TYR A 231 20.42 2.63 -3.21
C TYR A 231 20.18 4.06 -2.70
N GLU A 232 19.51 4.22 -1.56
CA GLU A 232 19.25 5.52 -0.94
C GLU A 232 20.51 6.15 -0.33
N ALA A 233 21.41 5.32 0.21
CA ALA A 233 22.68 5.79 0.78
C ALA A 233 23.68 6.27 -0.29
N ALA A 234 23.51 5.87 -1.54
CA ALA A 234 24.36 6.32 -2.63
C ALA A 234 24.04 7.78 -2.97
N GLY A 235 24.97 8.69 -2.69
CA GLY A 235 24.82 10.11 -2.98
C GLY A 235 24.69 10.36 -4.48
N GLN A 236 23.54 10.90 -4.91
CA GLN A 236 23.26 11.26 -6.30
C GLN A 236 23.23 12.78 -6.47
N THR A 237 24.35 13.33 -6.94
CA THR A 237 24.56 14.78 -7.15
C THR A 237 23.65 15.39 -8.21
N PHE A 238 23.18 14.59 -9.16
CA PHE A 238 22.43 15.06 -10.33
C PHE A 238 20.94 15.34 -10.04
N ARG A 239 20.37 14.87 -8.92
CA ARG A 239 18.93 14.95 -8.62
C ARG A 239 18.34 16.37 -8.74
N PRO A 240 19.03 17.45 -8.29
CA PRO A 240 18.51 18.82 -8.46
C PRO A 240 18.47 19.31 -9.92
N LEU A 241 19.26 18.69 -10.80
CA LEU A 241 19.43 19.10 -12.19
C LEU A 241 18.43 18.45 -13.15
N VAL A 242 17.75 17.39 -12.72
CA VAL A 242 16.94 16.56 -13.61
C VAL A 242 15.45 16.70 -13.31
N ARG A 243 14.63 16.62 -14.36
CA ARG A 243 13.20 16.35 -14.21
C ARG A 243 12.95 14.85 -14.27
N GLU A 244 12.27 14.32 -13.26
CA GLU A 244 11.81 12.94 -13.29
C GLU A 244 10.54 12.82 -14.15
N ALA A 245 10.51 11.80 -15.01
CA ALA A 245 9.37 11.47 -15.85
C ALA A 245 9.07 9.97 -15.79
N THR A 246 7.84 9.61 -16.16
CA THR A 246 7.42 8.22 -16.35
C THR A 246 7.05 7.98 -17.81
N VAL A 247 7.34 6.77 -18.28
CA VAL A 247 7.04 6.29 -19.64
C VAL A 247 6.31 4.96 -19.54
N SER A 248 5.26 4.77 -20.33
CA SER A 248 4.42 3.57 -20.28
C SER A 248 5.04 2.35 -20.99
N ASP A 249 5.91 2.56 -21.99
CA ASP A 249 6.52 1.48 -22.76
C ASP A 249 8.01 1.74 -23.12
N PHE A 250 8.66 0.74 -23.74
CA PHE A 250 10.06 0.82 -24.20
C PHE A 250 10.21 1.43 -25.60
N LYS A 251 9.13 1.96 -26.19
CA LYS A 251 9.21 2.55 -27.53
C LYS A 251 9.90 3.91 -27.45
N LEU A 252 10.28 4.40 -28.63
CA LEU A 252 10.86 5.72 -28.77
C LEU A 252 9.81 6.76 -28.39
N VAL A 253 10.05 7.44 -27.27
CA VAL A 253 9.22 8.54 -26.78
C VAL A 253 9.67 9.80 -27.51
N ASN A 254 8.69 10.50 -28.08
CA ASN A 254 8.90 11.80 -28.68
C ASN A 254 8.36 12.86 -27.73
N ARG A 255 9.24 13.70 -27.22
CA ARG A 255 8.88 14.86 -26.43
C ARG A 255 8.92 16.09 -27.33
N ALA A 256 7.74 16.63 -27.63
CA ALA A 256 7.63 17.93 -28.28
C ALA A 256 7.96 19.01 -27.25
N GLN A 257 8.92 19.86 -27.58
CA GLN A 257 9.16 21.11 -26.89
C GLN A 257 8.35 22.17 -27.62
N LEU A 258 7.26 22.61 -26.99
CA LEU A 258 6.51 23.73 -27.51
C LEU A 258 7.33 25.00 -27.25
N GLY A 259 7.60 25.74 -28.31
CA GLY A 259 8.24 27.04 -28.23
C GLY A 259 7.34 28.09 -27.60
N GLU A 260 7.89 29.29 -27.49
CA GLU A 260 7.22 30.42 -26.89
C GLU A 260 6.05 30.90 -27.75
N GLY A 261 5.03 31.47 -27.10
CA GLY A 261 3.90 32.06 -27.79
C GLY A 261 4.32 33.24 -28.68
N PRO A 262 3.60 33.49 -29.78
CA PRO A 262 3.92 34.60 -30.67
C PRO A 262 3.81 35.93 -29.91
N ALA A 263 4.74 36.85 -30.19
CA ALA A 263 4.69 38.20 -29.61
C ALA A 263 3.39 38.91 -30.01
N PHE A 264 2.82 39.67 -29.07
CA PHE A 264 1.63 40.48 -29.35
C PHE A 264 2.00 41.66 -30.24
N ASP A 265 1.38 41.73 -31.41
CA ASP A 265 1.46 42.88 -32.28
C ASP A 265 0.52 43.98 -31.77
N LYS A 266 0.99 45.24 -31.82
CA LYS A 266 0.13 46.40 -31.57
C LYS A 266 -0.92 46.49 -32.68
N VAL A 267 -2.19 46.29 -32.33
CA VAL A 267 -3.32 46.46 -33.23
C VAL A 267 -3.82 47.91 -33.14
N ASN A 268 -3.95 48.58 -34.29
CA ASN A 268 -4.54 49.92 -34.36
C ASN A 268 -6.08 49.83 -34.33
N GLU A 269 -6.79 50.93 -34.06
CA GLU A 269 -8.26 50.95 -33.86
C GLU A 269 -9.10 50.39 -35.02
N SER A 270 -8.52 50.15 -36.20
CA SER A 270 -9.15 49.46 -37.33
C SER A 270 -8.25 48.38 -37.95
N GLY A 271 -7.26 47.90 -37.22
CA GLY A 271 -6.34 46.86 -37.66
C GLY A 271 -6.88 45.44 -37.41
N GLU A 272 -6.55 44.51 -38.29
CA GLU A 272 -6.82 43.08 -38.11
C GLU A 272 -5.76 42.44 -37.20
N TYR A 273 -6.17 41.49 -36.34
CA TYR A 273 -5.25 40.69 -35.53
C TYR A 273 -4.49 39.71 -36.42
N LYS A 274 -3.15 39.71 -36.34
CA LYS A 274 -2.33 38.74 -37.07
C LYS A 274 -2.32 37.40 -36.34
N HIS A 275 -2.45 36.32 -37.12
CA HIS A 275 -2.25 34.97 -36.61
C HIS A 275 -0.75 34.72 -36.36
N GLY A 276 -0.42 34.34 -35.13
CA GLY A 276 0.93 33.90 -34.80
C GLY A 276 1.07 32.38 -34.93
N THR A 277 2.29 31.94 -35.23
CA THR A 277 2.67 30.52 -35.26
C THR A 277 3.57 30.21 -34.07
N VAL A 278 3.40 29.04 -33.46
CA VAL A 278 4.27 28.55 -32.38
C VAL A 278 5.32 27.62 -33.01
N SER A 279 6.59 27.79 -32.65
CA SER A 279 7.67 26.89 -33.07
C SER A 279 7.68 25.62 -32.21
N GLU A 280 8.08 24.49 -32.80
CA GLU A 280 8.14 23.21 -32.08
C GLU A 280 9.54 22.60 -32.24
N GLY A 281 10.14 22.20 -31.12
CA GLY A 281 11.31 21.32 -31.07
C GLY A 281 10.88 19.89 -30.77
N LYS A 282 11.70 18.91 -31.13
CA LYS A 282 11.41 17.51 -30.85
C LYS A 282 12.66 16.80 -30.37
N GLU A 283 12.61 16.30 -29.14
CA GLU A 283 13.61 15.37 -28.63
C GLU A 283 13.02 13.96 -28.56
N SER A 284 13.88 12.97 -28.79
CA SER A 284 13.47 11.58 -28.69
C SER A 284 14.46 10.76 -27.89
N TYR A 285 13.92 9.84 -27.09
CA TYR A 285 14.70 8.90 -26.31
C TYR A 285 13.91 7.62 -26.06
N ARG A 286 14.60 6.59 -25.56
CA ARG A 286 13.98 5.34 -25.11
C ARG A 286 14.60 4.94 -23.78
N ILE A 287 13.81 4.27 -22.95
CA ILE A 287 14.32 3.60 -21.75
C ILE A 287 14.94 2.24 -22.13
N ALA A 288 15.85 1.75 -21.30
CA ALA A 288 16.44 0.43 -21.43
C ALA A 288 16.45 -0.30 -20.09
N THR A 289 16.40 -1.62 -20.13
CA THR A 289 16.49 -2.48 -18.94
C THR A 289 17.95 -2.80 -18.64
N TYR A 290 18.40 -2.41 -17.45
CA TYR A 290 19.69 -2.78 -16.89
C TYR A 290 19.46 -3.75 -15.75
N GLY A 291 20.21 -4.85 -15.68
CA GLY A 291 20.05 -5.76 -14.56
C GLY A 291 21.19 -6.76 -14.44
N LYS A 292 21.33 -7.31 -13.24
CA LYS A 292 22.24 -8.41 -12.94
C LYS A 292 21.58 -9.40 -12.00
N VAL A 293 21.91 -10.67 -12.20
CA VAL A 293 21.52 -11.77 -11.32
C VAL A 293 22.72 -12.10 -10.43
N ILE A 294 22.47 -12.23 -9.13
CA ILE A 294 23.44 -12.74 -8.19
C ILE A 294 22.86 -13.97 -7.52
N ALA A 295 23.65 -15.04 -7.44
CA ALA A 295 23.28 -16.24 -6.73
C ALA A 295 23.83 -16.20 -5.30
N ILE A 296 22.96 -16.37 -4.32
CA ILE A 296 23.30 -16.69 -2.95
C ILE A 296 23.34 -18.21 -2.86
N THR A 297 24.56 -18.75 -2.80
CA THR A 297 24.75 -20.20 -2.79
C THR A 297 24.29 -20.79 -1.46
N ARG A 298 23.91 -22.07 -1.48
CA ARG A 298 23.60 -22.85 -0.29
C ARG A 298 24.76 -22.88 0.72
N GLN A 299 26.00 -22.77 0.26
CA GLN A 299 27.17 -22.69 1.13
C GLN A 299 27.15 -21.43 2.01
N VAL A 300 26.73 -20.28 1.47
CA VAL A 300 26.55 -19.04 2.25
C VAL A 300 25.50 -19.23 3.35
N ILE A 301 24.42 -19.95 3.05
CA ILE A 301 23.36 -20.27 4.02
C ILE A 301 23.85 -21.25 5.08
N ILE A 302 24.54 -22.32 4.67
CA ILE A 302 25.10 -23.32 5.61
C ILE A 302 26.14 -22.67 6.52
N ASN A 303 26.97 -21.78 6.00
CA ASN A 303 28.03 -21.11 6.77
C ASN A 303 27.51 -19.90 7.57
N ASP A 304 26.22 -19.56 7.47
CA ASP A 304 25.60 -18.39 8.12
C ASP A 304 26.36 -17.08 7.86
N ASP A 305 26.88 -16.91 6.63
CA ASP A 305 27.67 -15.72 6.26
C ASP A 305 26.74 -14.51 6.02
N MET A 306 26.42 -13.83 7.13
CA MET A 306 25.62 -12.60 7.16
C MET A 306 26.30 -11.43 6.47
N ASN A 307 27.62 -11.40 6.41
CA ASN A 307 28.34 -10.32 5.73
C ASN A 307 28.09 -10.39 4.22
N ALA A 308 28.14 -11.58 3.62
CA ALA A 308 27.78 -11.76 2.22
C ALA A 308 26.30 -11.43 1.97
N PHE A 309 25.41 -11.84 2.88
CA PHE A 309 23.96 -11.64 2.74
C PHE A 309 23.52 -10.16 2.87
N GLY A 310 24.17 -9.37 3.72
CA GLY A 310 23.89 -7.93 3.87
C GLY A 310 24.63 -7.05 2.86
N ARG A 311 25.92 -7.30 2.64
CA ARG A 311 26.78 -6.39 1.87
C ARG A 311 26.57 -6.49 0.37
N ILE A 312 26.30 -7.68 -0.17
CA ILE A 312 26.13 -7.85 -1.62
C ILE A 312 24.90 -7.06 -2.12
N PRO A 313 23.69 -7.20 -1.53
CA PRO A 313 22.54 -6.40 -1.94
C PRO A 313 22.78 -4.89 -1.78
N GLN A 314 23.44 -4.47 -0.70
CA GLN A 314 23.78 -3.07 -0.48
C GLN A 314 24.66 -2.51 -1.61
N LEU A 315 25.69 -3.25 -2.02
CA LEU A 315 26.56 -2.89 -3.14
C LEU A 315 25.79 -2.86 -4.47
N MET A 316 24.83 -3.76 -4.67
CA MET A 316 23.96 -3.73 -5.85
C MET A 316 23.07 -2.49 -5.88
N GLY A 317 22.50 -2.10 -4.74
CA GLY A 317 21.71 -0.89 -4.60
C GLY A 317 22.54 0.35 -4.97
N GLY A 318 23.76 0.43 -4.42
CA GLY A 318 24.70 1.49 -4.76
C GLY A 318 25.09 1.49 -6.25
N ALA A 319 25.32 0.31 -6.84
CA ALA A 319 25.63 0.20 -8.26
C ALA A 319 24.47 0.63 -9.17
N ALA A 320 23.22 0.40 -8.75
CA ALA A 320 22.05 0.87 -9.49
C ALA A 320 21.92 2.41 -9.42
N ALA A 321 22.13 3.01 -8.25
CA ALA A 321 22.15 4.46 -8.10
C ALA A 321 23.29 5.10 -8.91
N GLN A 322 24.47 4.44 -8.93
CA GLN A 322 25.62 4.82 -9.75
C GLN A 322 25.29 4.79 -11.25
N LEU A 323 24.57 3.77 -11.71
CA LEU A 323 24.16 3.66 -13.11
C LEU A 323 23.23 4.80 -13.53
N GLU A 324 22.27 5.20 -12.69
CA GLU A 324 21.44 6.38 -12.98
C GLU A 324 22.28 7.65 -13.11
N SER A 325 23.21 7.86 -12.17
CA SER A 325 24.14 8.98 -12.25
C SER A 325 24.98 8.95 -13.51
N ASP A 326 25.52 7.79 -13.89
CA ASP A 326 26.34 7.64 -15.09
C ASP A 326 25.52 7.93 -16.36
N LEU A 327 24.25 7.53 -16.41
CA LEU A 327 23.35 7.83 -17.54
C LEU A 327 23.06 9.33 -17.67
N VAL A 328 22.82 10.03 -16.56
CA VAL A 328 22.55 11.48 -16.55
C VAL A 328 23.82 12.26 -16.90
N TRP A 329 24.93 11.97 -16.22
CA TRP A 329 26.20 12.63 -16.50
C TRP A 329 26.73 12.32 -17.90
N ALA A 330 26.38 11.17 -18.50
CA ALA A 330 26.65 10.89 -19.90
C ALA A 330 25.99 11.89 -20.85
N GLN A 331 24.79 12.37 -20.55
CA GLN A 331 24.13 13.38 -21.40
C GLN A 331 24.90 14.72 -21.40
N ILE A 332 25.54 15.07 -20.28
CA ILE A 332 26.31 16.32 -20.16
C ILE A 332 27.73 16.15 -20.73
N LEU A 333 28.41 15.06 -20.37
CA LEU A 333 29.81 14.83 -20.75
C LEU A 333 29.99 14.44 -22.22
N SER A 334 29.12 13.58 -22.76
CA SER A 334 29.26 13.11 -24.15
C SER A 334 28.90 14.17 -25.19
N ASN A 335 28.25 15.27 -24.77
CA ASN A 335 27.79 16.33 -25.64
C ASN A 335 26.96 15.82 -26.84
N PRO A 336 25.85 15.09 -26.59
CA PRO A 336 25.10 14.41 -27.65
C PRO A 336 24.47 15.40 -28.63
N THR A 337 24.27 14.97 -29.86
CA THR A 337 23.50 15.71 -30.86
C THR A 337 22.02 15.76 -30.46
N MET A 338 21.44 16.95 -30.52
CA MET A 338 20.03 17.22 -30.27
C MET A 338 19.19 17.02 -31.54
N GLY A 339 17.86 17.14 -31.44
CA GLY A 339 16.92 16.94 -32.53
C GLY A 339 17.09 17.90 -33.71
N ASP A 340 17.80 19.01 -33.52
CA ASP A 340 18.17 19.99 -34.54
C ASP A 340 19.45 19.63 -35.32
N GLY A 341 20.13 18.54 -34.97
CA GLY A 341 21.38 18.12 -35.60
C GLY A 341 22.63 18.80 -35.05
N VAL A 342 22.51 19.64 -34.02
CA VAL A 342 23.63 20.34 -33.37
C VAL A 342 23.93 19.70 -32.00
N ALA A 343 25.18 19.69 -31.58
CA ALA A 343 25.58 19.17 -30.27
C ALA A 343 25.00 20.01 -29.12
N LEU A 344 24.69 19.37 -27.99
CA LEU A 344 24.11 20.02 -26.80
C LEU A 344 24.81 21.35 -26.47
N PHE A 345 26.13 21.33 -26.31
CA PHE A 345 27.02 22.47 -26.15
C PHE A 345 27.67 22.83 -27.48
N HIS A 346 27.26 23.96 -28.04
CA HIS A 346 27.79 24.46 -29.31
C HIS A 346 27.69 25.99 -29.38
N ALA A 347 28.54 26.61 -30.21
CA ALA A 347 28.50 28.05 -30.45
C ALA A 347 27.16 28.52 -31.04
N THR A 348 26.53 27.71 -31.90
CA THR A 348 25.20 27.97 -32.49
C THR A 348 24.12 28.07 -31.42
N HIS A 349 24.19 27.24 -30.38
CA HIS A 349 23.28 27.26 -29.22
C HIS A 349 23.59 28.37 -28.22
N LYS A 350 24.65 29.17 -28.47
CA LYS A 350 25.13 30.24 -27.60
C LYS A 350 25.34 29.78 -26.14
N ASN A 351 25.66 28.51 -25.95
CA ASN A 351 25.85 27.92 -24.62
C ASN A 351 27.27 27.36 -24.41
N LEU A 352 28.18 27.72 -25.31
CA LEU A 352 29.61 27.44 -25.25
C LEU A 352 30.38 28.76 -25.44
N PRO A 353 30.50 29.61 -24.40
CA PRO A 353 31.34 30.81 -24.46
C PRO A 353 32.82 30.45 -24.68
N THR A 354 33.62 31.46 -25.02
CA THR A 354 35.08 31.31 -25.14
C THR A 354 35.67 30.70 -23.87
N ALA A 355 36.51 29.69 -24.06
CA ALA A 355 37.25 29.01 -23.02
C ALA A 355 37.97 30.00 -22.10
N ALA A 356 37.72 29.91 -20.80
CA ALA A 356 38.33 30.78 -19.81
C ALA A 356 38.52 30.05 -18.48
N ALA A 357 39.60 30.41 -17.78
CA ALA A 357 39.85 29.92 -16.42
C ALA A 357 38.70 30.34 -15.50
N PHE A 358 38.37 29.49 -14.52
CA PHE A 358 37.33 29.81 -13.54
C PHE A 358 37.67 31.09 -12.77
N SER A 359 36.80 32.10 -12.86
CA SER A 359 36.89 33.41 -12.20
C SER A 359 35.51 34.06 -12.11
N VAL A 360 35.36 35.07 -11.24
CA VAL A 360 34.11 35.87 -11.14
C VAL A 360 33.74 36.53 -12.47
N ASP A 361 34.72 36.99 -13.25
CA ASP A 361 34.50 37.60 -14.57
C ASP A 361 33.95 36.58 -15.58
N ALA A 362 34.57 35.40 -15.64
CA ALA A 362 34.11 34.31 -16.53
C ALA A 362 32.70 33.84 -16.14
N LEU A 363 32.40 33.77 -14.84
CA LEU A 363 31.06 33.49 -14.33
C LEU A 363 30.06 34.59 -14.71
N GLY A 364 30.45 35.86 -14.64
CA GLY A 364 29.62 37.00 -15.06
C GLY A 364 29.22 36.91 -16.54
N VAL A 365 30.17 36.59 -17.42
CA VAL A 365 29.92 36.37 -18.86
C VAL A 365 28.99 35.18 -19.08
N ALA A 366 29.23 34.05 -18.42
CA ALA A 366 28.40 32.86 -18.56
C ALA A 366 26.96 33.09 -18.10
N ARG A 367 26.77 33.75 -16.94
CA ARG A 367 25.43 34.13 -16.43
C ARG A 367 24.71 35.07 -17.39
N ALA A 368 25.40 36.07 -17.91
CA ALA A 368 24.82 36.99 -18.90
C ALA A 368 24.45 36.27 -20.20
N THR A 369 25.22 35.26 -20.59
CA THR A 369 24.95 34.44 -21.79
C THR A 369 23.68 33.62 -21.61
N MET A 370 23.52 32.94 -20.46
CA MET A 370 22.28 32.21 -20.15
C MET A 370 21.06 33.13 -20.08
N ALA A 371 21.18 34.30 -19.43
CA ALA A 371 20.08 35.26 -19.33
C ALA A 371 19.66 35.83 -20.70
N LYS A 372 20.60 35.88 -21.66
CA LYS A 372 20.36 36.36 -23.04
C LYS A 372 19.95 35.24 -24.00
N GLN A 373 19.69 34.03 -23.51
CA GLN A 373 19.15 32.97 -24.34
C GLN A 373 17.79 33.37 -24.92
N VAL A 374 17.59 32.99 -26.18
CA VAL A 374 16.37 33.28 -26.92
C VAL A 374 15.50 32.02 -27.05
N GLY A 375 14.21 32.24 -27.24
CA GLY A 375 13.21 31.23 -27.55
C GLY A 375 13.53 30.45 -28.83
N LEU A 376 12.77 29.37 -29.06
CA LEU A 376 12.83 28.64 -30.34
C LEU A 376 12.42 29.54 -31.52
N ASP A 377 11.68 30.62 -31.24
CA ASP A 377 11.33 31.68 -32.20
C ASP A 377 12.51 32.59 -32.60
N GLY A 378 13.65 32.48 -31.89
CA GLY A 378 14.85 33.29 -32.08
C GLY A 378 14.72 34.77 -31.67
N LYS A 379 13.60 35.16 -31.07
CA LYS A 379 13.26 36.57 -30.80
C LYS A 379 12.92 36.81 -29.34
N THR A 380 12.23 35.88 -28.69
CA THR A 380 11.79 36.04 -27.30
C THR A 380 12.97 35.83 -26.36
N VAL A 381 13.29 36.79 -25.50
CA VAL A 381 14.36 36.65 -24.50
C VAL A 381 13.80 35.95 -23.27
N LEU A 382 14.41 34.83 -22.88
CA LEU A 382 13.87 33.95 -21.83
C LEU A 382 14.31 34.34 -20.41
N ASN A 383 15.34 35.18 -20.28
CA ASN A 383 15.89 35.61 -18.98
C ASN A 383 16.14 34.43 -18.02
N ILE A 384 16.70 33.34 -18.56
CA ILE A 384 17.01 32.13 -17.82
C ILE A 384 18.16 32.43 -16.86
N ARG A 385 17.96 32.14 -15.57
CA ARG A 385 18.98 32.38 -14.55
C ARG A 385 19.56 31.05 -14.09
N PRO A 386 20.89 30.90 -14.05
CA PRO A 386 21.48 29.70 -13.47
C PRO A 386 21.22 29.67 -11.97
N GLN A 387 20.92 28.48 -11.47
CA GLN A 387 20.76 28.18 -10.04
C GLN A 387 21.89 27.28 -9.55
N PHE A 388 22.40 26.41 -10.42
CA PHE A 388 23.42 25.44 -10.08
C PHE A 388 24.74 25.75 -10.81
N LEU A 389 25.83 25.77 -10.05
CA LEU A 389 27.19 25.75 -10.57
C LEU A 389 27.72 24.32 -10.44
N VAL A 390 27.98 23.69 -11.57
CA VAL A 390 28.46 22.31 -11.64
C VAL A 390 29.94 22.33 -11.96
N VAL A 391 30.77 21.83 -11.04
CA VAL A 391 32.23 21.88 -11.14
C VAL A 391 32.86 20.50 -10.89
N PRO A 392 33.99 20.20 -11.54
CA PRO A 392 34.84 19.09 -11.13
C PRO A 392 35.34 19.29 -9.70
N VAL A 393 35.64 18.20 -8.99
CA VAL A 393 36.05 18.22 -7.58
C VAL A 393 37.34 19.02 -7.40
N GLY A 394 38.25 18.99 -8.38
CA GLY A 394 39.46 19.80 -8.36
C GLY A 394 39.22 21.32 -8.34
N LEU A 395 38.06 21.79 -8.81
CA LEU A 395 37.69 23.21 -8.82
C LEU A 395 36.75 23.60 -7.66
N GLU A 396 36.31 22.65 -6.84
CA GLU A 396 35.34 22.89 -5.76
C GLU A 396 35.83 23.94 -4.76
N THR A 397 37.04 23.77 -4.21
CA THR A 397 37.60 24.73 -3.24
C THR A 397 37.73 26.13 -3.85
N LYS A 398 38.07 26.22 -5.14
CA LYS A 398 38.16 27.50 -5.85
C LYS A 398 36.77 28.12 -6.04
N ALA A 399 35.77 27.32 -6.40
CA ALA A 399 34.38 27.77 -6.50
C ALA A 399 33.85 28.29 -5.17
N GLU A 400 34.14 27.59 -4.06
CA GLU A 400 33.76 28.04 -2.72
C GLU A 400 34.46 29.34 -2.32
N GLN A 401 35.76 29.46 -2.58
CA GLN A 401 36.50 30.69 -2.28
C GLN A 401 35.93 31.89 -3.06
N GLU A 402 35.70 31.74 -4.36
CA GLU A 402 35.21 32.84 -5.20
C GLU A 402 33.74 33.21 -4.91
N LEU A 403 32.89 32.24 -4.55
CA LEU A 403 31.46 32.48 -4.30
C LEU A 403 31.12 32.82 -2.85
N LYS A 404 31.78 32.20 -1.87
CA LYS A 404 31.45 32.33 -0.44
C LYS A 404 32.36 33.30 0.31
N SER A 405 33.41 33.85 -0.33
CA SER A 405 34.24 34.88 0.30
C SER A 405 33.44 36.15 0.60
N LEU A 406 33.37 36.52 1.89
CA LEU A 406 32.66 37.71 2.37
C LEU A 406 33.48 38.99 2.22
N PHE A 407 34.82 38.90 2.23
CA PHE A 407 35.73 40.04 2.10
C PHE A 407 37.07 39.61 1.49
N TYR A 408 37.53 40.32 0.45
CA TYR A 408 38.92 40.31 0.01
C TYR A 408 39.59 41.60 0.49
N ALA A 409 40.76 41.52 1.11
CA ALA A 409 41.48 42.67 1.62
C ALA A 409 42.09 43.56 0.50
N ASP A 410 42.07 43.14 -0.77
CA ASP A 410 42.94 43.71 -1.80
C ASP A 410 42.29 44.07 -3.15
N SER A 411 40.94 44.11 -3.27
CA SER A 411 40.25 44.81 -4.39
C SER A 411 38.72 44.68 -4.32
N SER A 412 38.00 45.80 -4.41
CA SER A 412 36.53 45.85 -4.48
C SER A 412 35.93 45.28 -5.78
N ASN A 413 36.74 45.17 -6.84
CA ASN A 413 36.27 44.73 -8.18
C ASN A 413 36.22 43.21 -8.36
N LYS A 414 36.63 42.40 -7.38
CA LYS A 414 36.60 40.92 -7.46
C LYS A 414 35.57 40.28 -6.52
N VAL A 415 34.67 41.07 -5.94
CA VAL A 415 33.68 40.56 -4.99
C VAL A 415 32.52 39.91 -5.75
N ALA A 416 32.29 38.62 -5.53
CA ALA A 416 31.10 37.95 -6.07
C ALA A 416 29.82 38.67 -5.59
N THR A 417 28.91 38.96 -6.53
CA THR A 417 27.63 39.61 -6.22
C THR A 417 26.71 38.68 -5.43
N ALA A 418 25.75 39.22 -4.66
CA ALA A 418 24.77 38.40 -3.93
C ALA A 418 24.07 37.35 -4.80
N SER A 419 23.82 37.70 -6.07
CA SER A 419 23.22 36.81 -7.06
C SER A 419 24.12 35.67 -7.56
N MET A 420 25.45 35.79 -7.41
CA MET A 420 26.41 34.71 -7.66
C MET A 420 26.55 33.81 -6.44
N ARG A 421 26.47 34.37 -5.22
CA ARG A 421 26.52 33.59 -3.97
C ARG A 421 25.28 32.71 -3.76
N ALA A 422 24.18 33.04 -4.42
CA ALA A 422 22.96 32.24 -4.42
C ALA A 422 23.04 30.99 -5.29
N LEU A 423 24.13 30.78 -6.04
CA LEU A 423 24.36 29.55 -6.80
C LEU A 423 24.68 28.40 -5.86
N GLU A 424 23.99 27.29 -6.03
CA GLU A 424 24.31 26.03 -5.36
C GLU A 424 25.45 25.33 -6.11
N ILE A 425 26.52 24.99 -5.39
CA ILE A 425 27.69 24.32 -5.96
C ILE A 425 27.44 22.81 -5.92
N ILE A 426 27.49 22.18 -7.09
CA ILE A 426 27.45 20.73 -7.24
C ILE A 426 28.84 20.29 -7.71
N SER A 427 29.58 19.65 -6.81
CA SER A 427 30.87 19.03 -7.09
C SER A 427 30.67 17.56 -7.49
N GLU A 428 31.29 17.13 -8.58
CA GLU A 428 31.13 15.76 -9.08
C GLU A 428 32.43 15.19 -9.64
N ALA A 429 32.85 14.04 -9.10
CA ALA A 429 34.11 13.39 -9.45
C ALA A 429 34.12 12.80 -10.87
N ARG A 430 32.95 12.45 -11.40
CA ARG A 430 32.79 11.99 -12.80
C ARG A 430 33.17 13.05 -13.82
N LEU A 431 33.10 14.33 -13.45
CA LEU A 431 33.54 15.41 -14.33
C LEU A 431 35.05 15.41 -14.50
N ASP A 432 35.82 14.99 -13.49
CA ASP A 432 37.28 14.82 -13.57
C ASP A 432 37.67 13.50 -14.26
N ASN A 433 37.16 12.39 -13.73
CA ASN A 433 37.61 11.04 -14.10
C ASN A 433 36.97 10.50 -15.38
N GLY A 434 35.87 11.09 -15.82
CA GLY A 434 35.02 10.53 -16.85
C GLY A 434 34.15 9.37 -16.33
N ILE A 435 33.42 8.75 -17.25
CA ILE A 435 32.43 7.71 -16.96
C ILE A 435 32.44 6.63 -18.03
N SER A 436 31.95 5.45 -17.67
CA SER A 436 31.58 4.42 -18.65
C SER A 436 30.07 4.47 -18.86
N ASN A 437 29.63 4.84 -20.07
CA ASN A 437 28.21 4.88 -20.36
C ASN A 437 27.70 3.47 -20.66
N ALA A 438 26.95 2.89 -19.72
CA ALA A 438 26.36 1.56 -19.86
C ALA A 438 25.40 1.43 -21.06
N ALA A 439 24.78 2.53 -21.53
CA ALA A 439 23.86 2.50 -22.67
C ALA A 439 24.56 2.31 -24.02
N VAL A 440 25.80 2.83 -24.14
CA VAL A 440 26.57 2.84 -25.40
C VAL A 440 27.80 1.92 -25.33
N GLY A 441 28.20 1.51 -24.12
CA GLY A 441 29.42 0.73 -23.90
C GLY A 441 30.71 1.52 -24.10
N ALA A 442 30.63 2.85 -24.15
CA ALA A 442 31.75 3.74 -24.44
C ALA A 442 32.21 4.48 -23.18
N ALA A 443 33.54 4.58 -23.00
CA ALA A 443 34.13 5.47 -22.02
C ALA A 443 34.08 6.91 -22.53
N ILE A 444 33.60 7.82 -21.68
CA ILE A 444 33.53 9.26 -21.93
C ILE A 444 34.55 9.92 -21.01
N SER A 445 35.49 10.65 -21.59
CA SER A 445 36.51 11.38 -20.82
C SER A 445 35.92 12.57 -20.08
N GLY A 446 36.39 12.78 -18.84
CA GLY A 446 36.15 13.99 -18.08
C GLY A 446 37.09 15.13 -18.49
N SER A 447 36.86 16.30 -17.91
CA SER A 447 37.78 17.44 -17.95
C SER A 447 37.84 18.09 -16.57
N ALA A 448 39.06 18.18 -16.02
CA ALA A 448 39.31 18.82 -14.73
C ALA A 448 39.18 20.36 -14.76
N THR A 449 39.08 20.96 -15.96
CA THR A 449 39.00 22.42 -16.13
C THR A 449 37.64 22.88 -16.61
N ALA A 450 36.84 22.00 -17.23
CA ALA A 450 35.52 22.35 -17.72
C ALA A 450 34.52 22.48 -16.57
N TRP A 451 33.75 23.56 -16.58
CA TRP A 451 32.69 23.81 -15.61
C TRP A 451 31.39 24.18 -16.32
N TYR A 452 30.27 23.98 -15.64
CA TYR A 452 28.94 24.10 -16.23
C TYR A 452 28.02 24.94 -15.35
N LEU A 453 27.06 25.60 -15.98
CA LEU A 453 25.93 26.23 -15.30
C LEU A 453 24.66 25.55 -15.74
N ALA A 454 23.76 25.35 -14.79
CA ALA A 454 22.44 24.82 -15.05
C ALA A 454 21.35 25.69 -14.41
N ALA A 455 20.25 25.84 -15.14
CA ALA A 455 19.01 26.40 -14.63
C ALA A 455 18.23 25.35 -13.83
N SER A 456 17.24 25.83 -13.07
CA SER A 456 16.29 24.95 -12.39
C SER A 456 15.43 24.18 -13.39
N PRO A 457 15.17 22.87 -13.18
CA PRO A 457 14.19 22.12 -13.95
C PRO A 457 12.80 22.79 -13.95
N SER A 458 12.45 23.52 -12.89
CA SER A 458 11.19 24.27 -12.80
C SER A 458 11.10 25.45 -13.76
N GLN A 459 12.23 26.00 -14.21
CA GLN A 459 12.26 27.08 -15.20
C GLN A 459 12.33 26.53 -16.61
N ILE A 460 13.17 25.51 -16.82
CA ILE A 460 13.37 24.87 -18.12
C ILE A 460 13.87 23.44 -17.92
N ASP A 461 13.29 22.51 -18.67
CA ASP A 461 13.65 21.09 -18.61
C ASP A 461 15.03 20.87 -19.26
N THR A 462 16.09 20.83 -18.46
CA THR A 462 17.46 20.63 -18.95
C THR A 462 17.71 19.17 -19.31
N VAL A 463 17.56 18.26 -18.35
CA VAL A 463 17.75 16.82 -18.52
C VAL A 463 16.56 16.08 -17.93
N GLU A 464 16.02 15.14 -18.69
CA GLU A 464 14.91 14.28 -18.25
C GLU A 464 15.47 12.90 -17.89
N LEU A 465 15.11 12.42 -16.69
CA LEU A 465 15.33 11.04 -16.25
C LEU A 465 13.99 10.32 -16.24
N ALA A 466 13.86 9.32 -17.10
CA ALA A 466 12.62 8.61 -17.34
C ALA A 466 12.67 7.20 -16.75
N TYR A 467 11.62 6.85 -16.00
CA TYR A 467 11.37 5.52 -15.46
C TYR A 467 10.22 4.84 -16.19
N LEU A 468 10.21 3.50 -16.19
CA LEU A 468 9.03 2.75 -16.62
C LEU A 468 7.88 2.95 -15.62
N GLU A 469 6.67 3.17 -16.12
CA GLU A 469 5.46 3.36 -15.31
C GLU A 469 5.23 2.17 -14.37
N GLY A 470 4.94 2.47 -13.10
CA GLY A 470 4.76 1.46 -12.05
C GLY A 470 6.05 0.85 -11.51
N ASN A 471 7.21 1.05 -12.16
CA ASN A 471 8.51 0.49 -11.77
C ASN A 471 9.53 1.59 -11.51
N ARG A 472 9.31 2.38 -10.45
CA ARG A 472 10.30 3.38 -10.00
C ARG A 472 11.39 2.71 -9.16
N GLY A 473 12.64 2.93 -9.55
CA GLY A 473 13.82 2.40 -8.85
C GLY A 473 14.10 0.93 -9.15
N VAL A 474 14.93 0.31 -8.30
CA VAL A 474 15.38 -1.08 -8.52
C VAL A 474 14.27 -2.05 -8.20
N TYR A 475 13.93 -2.89 -9.17
CA TYR A 475 13.01 -4.01 -9.02
C TYR A 475 13.80 -5.29 -8.78
N ILE A 476 13.33 -6.12 -7.85
CA ILE A 476 13.99 -7.36 -7.46
C ILE A 476 13.05 -8.53 -7.69
N GLU A 477 13.55 -9.58 -8.33
CA GLU A 477 12.92 -10.88 -8.41
C GLU A 477 13.83 -11.90 -7.74
N THR A 478 13.25 -12.79 -6.94
CA THR A 478 13.97 -13.94 -6.41
C THR A 478 13.43 -15.21 -7.02
N ARG A 479 14.32 -16.13 -7.35
CA ARG A 479 13.96 -17.48 -7.79
C ARG A 479 14.94 -18.49 -7.22
N GLN A 480 14.52 -19.73 -7.11
CA GLN A 480 15.47 -20.81 -6.86
C GLN A 480 16.36 -20.98 -8.10
N GLY A 481 17.68 -21.01 -7.88
CA GLY A 481 18.64 -21.19 -8.97
C GLY A 481 18.54 -22.58 -9.58
N PHE A 482 18.60 -22.66 -10.90
CA PHE A 482 18.77 -23.93 -11.62
C PHE A 482 20.25 -24.23 -11.86
N ASP A 483 21.04 -23.19 -12.15
CA ASP A 483 22.47 -23.29 -12.41
C ASP A 483 23.31 -23.27 -11.12
N VAL A 484 22.71 -22.80 -10.01
CA VAL A 484 23.37 -22.68 -8.71
C VAL A 484 22.44 -23.26 -7.64
N ASP A 485 22.96 -24.17 -6.83
CA ASP A 485 22.29 -24.69 -5.63
C ASP A 485 22.13 -23.56 -4.61
N GLY A 486 21.04 -22.79 -4.70
CA GLY A 486 20.85 -21.57 -3.92
C GLY A 486 19.65 -20.71 -4.33
N LEU A 487 19.65 -19.46 -3.86
CA LEU A 487 18.67 -18.42 -4.20
C LEU A 487 19.29 -17.46 -5.21
N GLU A 488 18.70 -17.33 -6.39
CA GLU A 488 19.06 -16.30 -7.36
C GLU A 488 18.24 -15.04 -7.13
N VAL A 489 18.92 -13.90 -7.05
CA VAL A 489 18.34 -12.57 -6.90
C VAL A 489 18.64 -11.81 -8.18
N LYS A 490 17.61 -11.47 -8.93
CA LYS A 490 17.68 -10.60 -10.10
C LYS A 490 17.31 -9.20 -9.68
N ALA A 491 18.25 -8.26 -9.77
CA ALA A 491 17.95 -6.83 -9.69
C ALA A 491 17.87 -6.26 -11.11
N ARG A 492 16.80 -5.54 -11.42
CA ARG A 492 16.61 -4.81 -12.68
C ARG A 492 16.21 -3.36 -12.42
N LEU A 493 16.63 -2.47 -13.31
CA LEU A 493 16.28 -1.06 -13.33
C LEU A 493 15.96 -0.67 -14.77
N ASP A 494 14.76 -0.15 -14.99
CA ASP A 494 14.29 0.33 -16.29
C ASP A 494 14.36 1.85 -16.29
N VAL A 495 15.39 2.39 -16.96
CA VAL A 495 15.69 3.82 -16.90
C VAL A 495 16.29 4.32 -18.21
N GLY A 496 16.06 5.59 -18.52
CA GLY A 496 16.70 6.30 -19.62
C GLY A 496 16.87 7.78 -19.27
N ALA A 497 17.95 8.39 -19.75
CA ALA A 497 18.22 9.82 -19.56
C ALA A 497 18.43 10.49 -20.92
N LYS A 498 17.94 11.72 -21.07
CA LYS A 498 18.12 12.52 -22.28
C LYS A 498 18.20 14.01 -21.95
N ALA A 499 19.17 14.70 -22.54
CA ALA A 499 19.19 16.15 -22.54
C ALA A 499 18.03 16.67 -23.39
N MET A 500 17.16 17.45 -22.75
CA MET A 500 15.94 17.98 -23.34
C MET A 500 16.24 19.35 -23.95
N ASP A 501 16.72 20.31 -23.17
CA ASP A 501 16.89 21.69 -23.64
C ASP A 501 18.31 22.22 -23.41
N HIS A 502 18.93 22.72 -24.48
CA HIS A 502 20.28 23.30 -24.41
C HIS A 502 20.30 24.69 -23.75
N ARG A 503 19.17 25.41 -23.72
CA ARG A 503 19.11 26.81 -23.26
C ARG A 503 19.28 26.94 -21.75
N GLY A 504 18.90 25.89 -21.02
CA GLY A 504 19.08 25.80 -19.57
C GLY A 504 20.46 25.34 -19.12
N LEU A 505 21.36 25.00 -20.05
CA LEU A 505 22.70 24.50 -19.75
C LEU A 505 23.74 25.38 -20.44
N LEU A 506 24.88 25.60 -19.78
CA LEU A 506 26.04 26.27 -20.38
C LEU A 506 27.31 25.56 -19.95
N LYS A 507 28.25 25.38 -20.90
CA LYS A 507 29.57 24.80 -20.66
C LYS A 507 30.65 25.85 -20.91
N ASN A 508 31.57 26.01 -19.99
CA ASN A 508 32.86 26.63 -20.28
C ASN A 508 33.93 25.52 -20.31
N ALA A 509 34.73 25.48 -21.36
CA ALA A 509 35.75 24.45 -21.52
C ALA A 509 36.90 24.55 -20.52
N GLY A 510 37.00 25.64 -19.75
CA GLY A 510 38.14 25.92 -18.89
C GLY A 510 39.32 26.48 -19.67
N ALA A 511 40.41 26.81 -18.98
CA ALA A 511 41.68 27.18 -19.60
C ALA A 511 42.67 26.01 -19.56
#